data_AF-A0A926J7A7-F1
#
_entry.id   AF-A0A926J7A7-F1
#
_cell.length_a   1.000
_cell.length_b   1.000
_cell.length_c   1.000
_cell.angle_alpha   90.00
_cell.angle_beta   90.00
_cell.angle_gamma   90.00
#
_symmetry.space_group_name_H-M   'P 1'
#
loop_
_entity.id
_entity.type
_entity.pdbx_description
1 polymer ?
#
loop_
_entity_poly.entity_id
_entity_poly.type
_entity_poly.pdbx_seq_one_letter_code
_entity_poly.pdbx_strand_id
1 'polypeptide(L)'
;MRDFFIDWAERLIAVFVILAAIGILIAGIGAMFSGVPGAFLQGLLLLIGGAVYLIIMGGIMYVAFGIYRNTAETNRLLNELLRK
;
A
#
# COMPACT_ATOMS: atom_id res chain seq x y z
N MET A 1 -3.30 1.80 -24.05
CA MET A 1 -2.00 1.86 -23.35
C MET A 1 -2.13 2.43 -21.94
N ARG A 2 -2.86 3.54 -21.73
CA ARG A 2 -3.09 4.11 -20.39
C ARG A 2 -3.73 3.14 -19.39
N ASP A 3 -4.74 2.38 -19.82
CA ASP A 3 -5.47 1.46 -18.93
C ASP A 3 -4.56 0.31 -18.44
N PHE A 4 -3.67 -0.18 -19.32
CA PHE A 4 -2.64 -1.15 -18.93
C PHE A 4 -1.74 -0.60 -17.82
N PHE A 5 -1.19 0.62 -17.95
CA PHE A 5 -0.31 1.19 -16.92
C PHE A 5 -1.03 1.42 -15.59
N ILE A 6 -2.29 1.88 -15.64
CA ILE A 6 -3.10 2.11 -14.43
C ILE A 6 -3.38 0.79 -13.71
N ASP A 7 -3.86 -0.22 -14.44
CA ASP A 7 -4.22 -1.52 -13.85
C ASP A 7 -2.98 -2.24 -13.30
N TRP A 8 -1.85 -2.18 -14.02
CA TRP A 8 -0.60 -2.76 -13.55
C TRP A 8 -0.04 -2.04 -12.33
N ALA A 9 -0.14 -0.70 -12.28
CA ALA A 9 0.33 0.04 -11.13
C ALA A 9 -0.48 -0.29 -9.87
N GLU A 10 -1.80 -0.42 -9.98
CA GLU A 10 -2.66 -0.85 -8.86
C GLU A 10 -2.29 -2.26 -8.36
N ARG A 11 -2.09 -3.21 -9.28
CA ARG A 11 -1.64 -4.57 -8.94
C ARG A 11 -0.25 -4.56 -8.29
N LEU A 12 0.66 -3.75 -8.78
CA LEU A 12 2.02 -3.64 -8.26
C LEU A 12 2.00 -3.06 -6.83
N ILE A 13 1.20 -2.03 -6.57
CA ILE A 13 0.99 -1.50 -5.20
C ILE A 13 0.44 -2.61 -4.29
N ALA A 14 -0.55 -3.37 -4.75
CA ALA A 14 -1.10 -4.48 -3.96
C ALA A 14 -0.02 -5.51 -3.60
N VAL A 15 0.80 -5.91 -4.57
CA VAL A 15 1.94 -6.81 -4.34
C VAL A 15 2.92 -6.23 -3.33
N PHE A 16 3.28 -4.95 -3.44
CA PHE A 16 4.18 -4.29 -2.49
C PHE A 16 3.61 -4.26 -1.07
N VAL A 17 2.32 -3.94 -0.92
CA VAL A 17 1.65 -3.90 0.39
C VAL A 17 1.63 -5.30 1.01
N ILE A 18 1.33 -6.34 0.23
CA ILE A 18 1.33 -7.73 0.71
C ILE A 18 2.74 -8.15 1.15
N LEU A 19 3.77 -7.87 0.34
CA LEU A 19 5.15 -8.21 0.67
C LEU A 19 5.63 -7.45 1.92
N ALA A 20 5.27 -6.17 2.06
CA ALA A 20 5.58 -5.39 3.25
C ALA A 20 4.89 -5.96 4.49
N ALA A 21 3.62 -6.37 4.39
CA ALA A 21 2.89 -7.01 5.49
C ALA A 21 3.58 -8.31 5.94
N ILE A 22 3.98 -9.15 4.99
CA ILE A 22 4.72 -10.38 5.28
C ILE A 22 6.07 -10.05 5.94
N GLY A 23 6.79 -9.05 5.43
CA GLY A 23 8.06 -8.60 6.01
C GLY A 23 7.91 -8.12 7.46
N ILE A 24 6.88 -7.33 7.75
CA ILE A 24 6.56 -6.86 9.11
C ILE A 24 6.25 -8.05 10.03
N LEU A 25 5.45 -9.01 9.57
CA LEU A 25 5.11 -10.21 10.33
C LEU A 25 6.36 -11.04 10.67
N ILE A 26 7.20 -11.32 9.67
CA ILE A 26 8.44 -12.08 9.85
C ILE A 26 9.39 -11.34 10.80
N ALA A 27 9.59 -10.04 10.61
CA ALA A 27 10.46 -9.23 11.47
C ALA A 27 9.94 -9.16 12.91
N GLY A 28 8.64 -8.96 13.09
CA GLY A 28 8.02 -8.85 14.41
C GLY A 28 8.07 -10.16 15.19
N ILE A 29 7.67 -11.26 14.55
CA ILE A 29 7.75 -12.60 15.16
C ILE A 29 9.22 -12.98 15.42
N GLY A 30 10.11 -12.75 14.46
CA GLY A 30 11.54 -13.02 14.62
C GLY A 30 12.16 -12.25 15.79
N ALA A 31 11.78 -10.99 15.97
CA ALA A 31 12.21 -10.19 17.12
C ALA A 31 11.69 -10.78 18.45
N MET A 32 10.40 -11.15 18.52
CA MET A 32 9.79 -11.68 19.74
C MET A 32 10.50 -12.91 20.29
N PHE A 33 10.96 -13.81 19.41
CA PHE A 33 11.54 -15.10 19.78
C PHE A 33 13.07 -15.13 19.65
N SER A 34 13.72 -13.96 19.60
CA SER A 34 15.19 -13.85 19.48
C SER A 34 15.98 -14.23 20.74
N GLY A 35 15.31 -14.45 21.87
CA GLY A 35 15.94 -14.81 23.16
C GLY A 35 16.60 -13.64 23.90
N VAL A 36 16.51 -12.42 23.36
CA VAL A 36 17.01 -11.20 24.02
C VAL A 36 16.01 -10.72 25.09
N PRO A 37 16.45 -10.27 26.27
CA PRO A 37 15.56 -9.70 27.27
C PRO A 37 14.75 -8.52 26.72
N GLY A 38 13.43 -8.54 26.91
CA GLY A 38 12.51 -7.51 26.42
C GLY A 38 12.15 -7.61 24.93
N ALA A 39 12.71 -8.58 24.20
CA ALA A 39 12.49 -8.71 22.76
C ALA A 39 11.04 -9.03 22.38
N PHE A 40 10.29 -9.70 23.27
CA PHE A 40 8.86 -9.95 23.06
C PHE A 40 8.06 -8.64 22.93
N LEU A 41 8.26 -7.70 23.87
CA LEU A 41 7.58 -6.40 23.83
C LEU A 41 8.05 -5.57 22.62
N GLN A 42 9.35 -5.61 22.30
CA GLN A 42 9.89 -4.93 21.12
C GLN A 42 9.27 -5.46 19.83
N GLY A 43 9.17 -6.78 19.67
CA GLY A 43 8.53 -7.40 18.51
C GLY A 43 7.04 -7.06 18.43
N LEU A 44 6.33 -6.97 19.56
CA LEU A 44 4.93 -6.55 19.59
C LEU A 44 4.75 -5.12 19.12
N LEU A 45 5.59 -4.20 19.63
CA LEU A 45 5.60 -2.81 19.19
C LEU A 45 5.96 -2.67 17.71
N LEU A 46 6.86 -3.52 17.19
CA LEU A 46 7.21 -3.55 15.78
C LEU A 46 6.04 -4.01 14.91
N LEU A 47 5.28 -5.03 15.32
CA LEU A 47 4.07 -5.45 14.61
C LEU A 47 3.02 -4.34 14.58
N ILE A 48 2.73 -3.71 15.72
CA ILE A 48 1.73 -2.64 15.82
C ILE A 48 2.18 -1.42 15.01
N GLY A 49 3.41 -0.95 15.22
CA GLY A 49 3.96 0.21 14.52
C GLY A 49 4.09 -0.02 13.02
N GLY A 50 4.57 -1.20 12.62
CA GLY A 50 4.66 -1.62 11.22
C GLY A 50 3.30 -1.70 10.55
N ALA A 51 2.29 -2.29 11.21
CA ALA A 51 0.93 -2.37 10.67
C ALA A 51 0.30 -0.98 10.49
N VAL A 52 0.42 -0.10 11.50
CA VAL A 52 -0.07 1.29 11.41
C VAL A 52 0.62 2.03 10.27
N TYR A 53 1.96 1.94 10.17
CA TYR A 53 2.72 2.54 9.09
C TYR A 53 2.28 2.02 7.72
N LEU A 54 2.11 0.71 7.57
CA LEU A 54 1.69 0.09 6.32
C LEU A 54 0.29 0.52 5.91
N ILE A 55 -0.66 0.61 6.84
CA ILE A 55 -2.02 1.08 6.56
C ILE A 55 -1.99 2.52 6.07
N ILE A 56 -1.25 3.39 6.74
CA ILE A 56 -1.16 4.81 6.37
C ILE A 56 -0.49 4.96 5.00
N MET A 57 0.69 4.37 4.82
CA MET A 57 1.46 4.51 3.58
C MET A 57 0.77 3.81 2.40
N GLY A 58 0.28 2.59 2.62
CA GLY A 58 -0.55 1.85 1.66
C GLY A 58 -1.78 2.65 1.26
N GLY A 59 -2.51 3.17 2.24
CA GLY A 59 -3.68 4.01 2.01
C GLY A 59 -3.37 5.26 1.19
N ILE A 60 -2.29 5.97 1.50
CA ILE A 60 -1.85 7.15 0.73
C ILE A 60 -1.53 6.77 -0.72
N MET A 61 -0.84 5.65 -0.96
CA MET A 61 -0.55 5.18 -2.32
C MET A 61 -1.83 4.91 -3.11
N TYR A 62 -2.80 4.22 -2.51
CA TYR A 62 -4.09 3.96 -3.14
C TYR A 62 -4.89 5.25 -3.39
N VAL A 63 -4.90 6.19 -2.45
CA VAL A 63 -5.56 7.49 -2.62
C VAL A 63 -4.94 8.28 -3.78
N ALA A 64 -3.62 8.37 -3.83
CA ALA A 64 -2.92 9.08 -4.90
C ALA A 64 -3.24 8.48 -6.28
N PHE A 65 -3.23 7.16 -6.40
CA PHE A 65 -3.62 6.47 -7.63
C PHE A 65 -5.11 6.62 -7.96
N GLY A 66 -5.98 6.60 -6.95
CA GLY A 66 -7.41 6.84 -7.11
C GLY A 66 -7.70 8.23 -7.67
N ILE A 67 -7.01 9.27 -7.16
CA ILE A 67 -7.11 10.64 -7.68
C ILE A 67 -6.68 10.70 -9.15
N TYR A 68 -5.57 10.04 -9.51
CA TYR A 68 -5.12 9.98 -10.90
C TYR A 68 -6.15 9.33 -11.81
N ARG A 69 -6.72 8.17 -11.42
CA ARG A 69 -7.78 7.47 -12.17
C ARG A 69 -9.01 8.36 -12.36
N ASN A 70 -9.48 8.98 -11.29
CA ASN A 70 -10.67 9.85 -11.33
C ASN A 70 -10.43 11.07 -12.23
N THR A 71 -9.23 11.63 -12.21
CA THR A 71 -8.86 12.76 -13.08
C THR A 71 -8.79 12.34 -14.55
N ALA A 72 -8.19 11.18 -14.84
CA ALA A 72 -8.11 10.64 -16.20
C ALA A 72 -9.49 10.34 -16.79
N GLU A 73 -10.39 9.80 -15.97
CA GLU A 73 -11.78 9.51 -16.35
C GLU A 73 -12.60 10.78 -16.55
N THR A 74 -12.46 11.76 -15.65
CA THR A 74 -13.11 13.07 -15.78
C THR A 74 -12.71 13.75 -17.10
N ASN A 75 -11.42 13.72 -17.44
CA ASN A 75 -10.93 14.27 -18.72
C ASN A 75 -11.49 13.50 -19.93
N ARG A 76 -11.68 12.18 -19.83
CA ARG A 76 -12.29 11.37 -20.90
C ARG A 76 -13.74 11.81 -21.13
N LEU A 77 -14.54 11.86 -20.05
CA LEU A 77 -15.94 12.24 -20.10
C LEU A 77 -16.14 13.69 -20.59
N LEU A 78 -15.27 14.62 -20.17
CA LEU A 78 -15.31 16.00 -20.63
C LEU A 78 -15.06 16.10 -22.14
N ASN A 79 -14.08 15.36 -22.66
CA ASN A 79 -13.81 15.32 -24.10
C ASN A 79 -15.00 14.75 -24.89
N GLU A 80 -15.70 13.75 -24.36
CA GLU A 80 -16.92 13.20 -24.99
C GLU A 80 -18.07 14.20 -24.99
N LEU A 81 -18.20 14.99 -23.91
CA LEU A 81 -19.23 16.03 -23.81
C LEU A 81 -18.96 17.20 -24.77
N LEU A 82 -17.70 17.62 -24.92
CA LEU A 82 -17.28 18.72 -25.80
C LEU A 82 -17.19 18.33 -27.29
N ARG A 83 -17.19 17.04 -27.60
CA ARG A 83 -17.21 16.52 -28.98
C ARG A 83 -18.62 16.38 -29.56
N LYS A 84 -19.66 16.80 -28.82
CA LYS A 84 -20.99 17.07 -29.37
C LYS A 84 -20.98 18.39 -30.13
#